data_AF-A0A932Y9J3-F1
#
_entry.id   AF-A0A932Y9J3-F1
#
_cell.length_a   1.000
_cell.length_b   1.000
_cell.length_c   1.000
_cell.angle_alpha   90.00
_cell.angle_beta   90.00
_cell.angle_gamma   90.00
#
_symmetry.space_group_name_H-M   'P 1'
#
loop_
_entity.id
_entity.type
_entity.pdbx_description
1 polymer ?
#
loop_
_entity_poly.entity_id
_entity_poly.type
_entity_poly.pdbx_seq_one_letter_code
_entity_poly.pdbx_strand_id
1 'polypeptide(L)'
;MKPAMEKKDTRRHPRIPYTIVFDLYANRESLHSRGKACIVNLSEKGAGLESEVPLQKGQPVFFRLNVPVDVEAEVVHSKVDGKRYRYGIRFKKINLFDRWRIRRFIRKHIK
;
A
#
# COMPACT_ATOMS: atom_id res chain seq x y z
N MET A 1 -7.18 -33.98 17.54
CA MET A 1 -6.95 -32.57 17.10
C MET A 1 -6.01 -32.60 15.91
N LYS A 2 -6.42 -32.09 14.74
CA LYS A 2 -5.52 -31.97 13.58
C LYS A 2 -4.66 -30.72 13.75
N PRO A 3 -3.33 -30.78 13.55
CA PRO A 3 -2.49 -29.59 13.62
C PRO A 3 -2.93 -28.59 12.54
N ALA A 4 -3.04 -27.32 12.91
CA ALA A 4 -3.34 -26.24 11.97
C ALA A 4 -2.20 -26.18 10.94
N MET A 5 -2.54 -26.48 9.69
CA MET A 5 -1.62 -26.44 8.56
C MET A 5 -1.05 -25.02 8.44
N GLU A 6 0.26 -24.89 8.65
CA GLU A 6 0.99 -23.63 8.56
C GLU A 6 0.83 -23.08 7.13
N LYS A 7 0.08 -21.99 6.97
CA LYS A 7 -0.12 -21.36 5.65
C LYS A 7 1.23 -20.82 5.19
N LYS A 8 1.91 -21.55 4.29
CA LYS A 8 3.10 -21.06 3.56
C LYS A 8 2.80 -19.66 3.03
N ASP A 9 3.66 -18.70 3.37
CA ASP A 9 3.53 -17.32 2.91
C ASP A 9 3.58 -17.31 1.37
N THR A 10 2.46 -17.01 0.72
CA THR A 10 2.33 -17.04 -0.75
C THR A 10 2.86 -15.76 -1.41
N ARG A 11 3.47 -14.86 -0.63
CA ARG A 11 3.95 -13.56 -1.12
C ARG A 11 5.19 -13.74 -1.99
N ARG A 12 5.11 -13.24 -3.22
CA ARG A 12 6.24 -13.19 -4.17
C ARG A 12 7.28 -12.12 -3.84
N HIS A 13 6.94 -11.13 -3.02
CA HIS A 13 7.79 -9.97 -2.69
C HIS A 13 7.77 -9.72 -1.18
N PRO A 14 8.95 -9.56 -0.53
CA PRO A 14 9.01 -9.21 0.88
C PRO A 14 8.36 -7.84 1.12
N ARG A 15 7.78 -7.67 2.31
CA ARG A 15 7.20 -6.42 2.78
C ARG A 15 8.00 -5.93 3.97
N ILE A 16 8.43 -4.69 3.92
CA ILE A 16 9.02 -4.01 5.09
C ILE A 16 7.91 -3.26 5.84
N PRO A 17 7.96 -3.18 7.18
CA PRO A 17 7.18 -2.22 7.93
C PRO A 17 7.48 -0.82 7.41
N TYR A 18 6.44 -0.05 7.09
CA TYR A 18 6.60 1.28 6.51
C TYR A 18 5.36 2.11 6.75
N THR A 19 5.52 3.27 7.39
CA THR A 19 4.41 4.11 7.84
C THR A 19 4.46 5.48 7.18
N ILE A 20 3.42 5.79 6.39
CA ILE A 20 3.18 7.12 5.84
C ILE A 20 1.69 7.41 5.97
N VAL A 21 1.37 8.55 6.56
CA VAL A 21 0.00 9.08 6.62
C VAL A 21 -0.19 10.09 5.51
N PHE A 22 -1.32 10.02 4.81
CA PHE A 22 -1.66 10.94 3.73
C PHE A 22 -3.17 11.16 3.66
N ASP A 23 -3.56 12.26 3.03
CA ASP A 23 -4.97 12.58 2.78
C ASP A 23 -5.48 11.86 1.53
N LEU A 24 -6.70 11.32 1.61
CA LEU A 24 -7.37 10.66 0.49
C LEU A 24 -8.22 11.66 -0.26
N TYR A 25 -7.96 11.78 -1.55
CA TYR A 25 -8.74 12.61 -2.45
C TYR A 25 -9.61 11.73 -3.36
N ALA A 26 -10.78 12.24 -3.77
CA ALA A 26 -11.66 11.50 -4.68
C ALA A 26 -11.01 11.26 -6.05
N ASN A 27 -10.20 12.22 -6.50
CA ASN A 27 -9.35 12.16 -7.67
C ASN A 27 -8.16 13.12 -7.46
N ARG A 28 -7.20 13.17 -8.41
CA ARG A 28 -5.98 13.98 -8.29
C ARG A 28 -6.24 15.50 -8.23
N GLU A 29 -7.36 15.96 -8.75
CA GLU A 29 -7.74 17.38 -8.85
C GLU A 29 -8.65 17.84 -7.72
N SER A 30 -9.08 16.92 -6.84
CA SER A 30 -10.00 17.25 -5.76
C SER A 30 -9.31 18.14 -4.73
N LEU A 31 -9.95 19.26 -4.39
CA LEU A 31 -9.48 20.19 -3.35
C LEU A 31 -9.80 19.71 -1.93
N HIS A 32 -10.80 18.82 -1.79
CA HIS A 32 -11.26 18.33 -0.50
C HIS A 32 -10.83 16.89 -0.26
N SER A 33 -10.18 16.67 0.89
CA SER A 33 -9.89 15.34 1.41
C SER A 33 -11.19 14.66 1.85
N ARG A 34 -11.33 13.38 1.51
CA ARG A 34 -12.40 12.50 2.00
C ARG A 34 -12.09 11.87 3.36
N GLY A 35 -10.84 11.94 3.82
CA GLY A 35 -10.37 11.32 5.05
C GLY A 35 -8.89 11.00 4.99
N LYS A 36 -8.36 10.35 6.03
CA LYS A 36 -6.94 9.97 6.08
C LYS A 36 -6.72 8.48 5.78
N ALA A 37 -5.54 8.20 5.23
CA ALA A 37 -5.03 6.85 5.07
C ALA A 37 -3.60 6.74 5.58
N CYS A 38 -3.21 5.50 5.86
CA CYS A 38 -1.89 5.15 6.32
C CYS A 38 -1.35 3.95 5.54
N ILE A 39 -0.20 4.10 4.88
CA ILE A 39 0.59 2.95 4.47
C ILE A 39 1.12 2.27 5.73
N VAL A 40 1.00 0.94 5.84
CA VAL A 40 1.45 0.16 7.01
C VAL A 40 2.58 -0.81 6.67
N ASN A 41 2.76 -1.14 5.40
CA ASN A 41 3.89 -1.91 4.90
C ASN A 41 4.11 -1.62 3.41
N LEU A 42 5.35 -1.83 2.95
CA LEU A 42 5.77 -1.52 1.59
C LEU A 42 6.49 -2.73 0.96
N SER A 43 6.19 -3.00 -0.31
CA SER A 43 6.87 -3.99 -1.16
C SER A 43 7.26 -3.37 -2.50
N GLU A 44 8.03 -4.09 -3.33
CA GLU A 44 8.47 -3.58 -4.64
C GLU A 44 7.30 -3.26 -5.59
N LYS A 45 6.12 -3.86 -5.36
CA LYS A 45 4.97 -3.79 -6.29
C LYS A 45 3.68 -3.24 -5.68
N GLY A 46 3.69 -2.92 -4.40
CA GLY A 46 2.46 -2.59 -3.69
C GLY A 46 2.71 -2.31 -2.22
N ALA A 47 1.63 -2.06 -1.51
CA ALA A 47 1.66 -1.74 -0.09
C ALA A 47 0.40 -2.22 0.63
N GLY A 48 0.49 -2.30 1.95
CA GLY A 48 -0.67 -2.39 2.82
C GLY A 48 -1.13 -0.98 3.18
N LEU A 49 -2.44 -0.76 3.16
CA LEU A 49 -3.08 0.53 3.41
C LEU A 49 -4.15 0.35 4.49
N GLU A 50 -4.18 1.25 5.47
CA GLU A 50 -5.29 1.46 6.38
C GLU A 50 -5.99 2.78 6.02
N SER A 51 -7.32 2.84 6.12
CA SER A 51 -8.10 4.04 5.81
C SER A 51 -9.23 4.24 6.81
N GLU A 52 -9.53 5.50 7.10
CA GLU A 52 -10.70 5.92 7.89
C GLU A 52 -12.00 5.79 7.11
N VAL A 53 -11.91 5.93 5.78
CA VAL A 53 -13.05 5.81 4.87
C VAL A 53 -13.01 4.53 4.06
N PRO A 54 -14.17 3.97 3.69
CA PRO A 54 -14.22 2.78 2.86
C PRO A 54 -13.73 3.09 1.44
N LEU A 55 -12.84 2.23 0.94
CA LEU A 55 -12.35 2.22 -0.44
C LEU A 55 -12.86 1.00 -1.20
N GLN A 56 -13.07 1.17 -2.50
CA GLN A 56 -13.55 0.11 -3.39
C GLN A 56 -12.40 -0.58 -4.12
N LYS A 57 -12.57 -1.86 -4.46
CA LYS A 57 -11.61 -2.58 -5.31
C LYS A 57 -11.53 -1.90 -6.69
N GLY A 58 -10.31 -1.71 -7.19
CA GLY A 58 -10.03 -0.98 -8.44
C GLY A 58 -9.93 0.54 -8.27
N GLN A 59 -10.31 1.09 -7.11
CA GLN A 59 -10.23 2.52 -6.86
C GLN A 59 -8.77 3.00 -6.89
N PRO A 60 -8.46 4.09 -7.62
CA PRO A 60 -7.12 4.66 -7.63
C PRO A 60 -6.81 5.36 -6.31
N VAL A 61 -5.55 5.26 -5.89
CA VAL A 61 -5.01 5.90 -4.70
C VAL A 61 -3.69 6.56 -5.08
N PHE A 62 -3.53 7.82 -4.72
CA PHE A 62 -2.34 8.63 -5.01
C PHE A 62 -1.65 9.01 -3.70
N PHE A 63 -0.34 8.79 -3.62
CA PHE A 63 0.45 9.17 -2.45
C PHE A 63 1.92 9.36 -2.83
N ARG A 64 2.64 10.11 -2.00
CA ARG A 64 4.09 10.30 -2.11
C ARG A 64 4.80 9.46 -1.05
N LEU A 65 5.83 8.73 -1.45
CA LEU A 65 6.70 8.00 -0.53
C LEU A 65 7.77 8.93 0.09
N ASN A 66 8.38 8.54 1.21
CA ASN A 66 9.53 9.28 1.78
C ASN A 66 10.78 9.13 0.91
N VAL A 67 10.85 8.05 0.11
CA VAL A 67 11.69 8.07 -1.09
C VAL A 67 10.94 8.90 -2.12
N PRO A 68 11.48 10.02 -2.63
CA PRO A 68 10.74 11.04 -3.37
C PRO A 68 10.20 10.49 -4.70
N VAL A 69 9.09 9.78 -4.61
CA VAL A 69 8.42 9.02 -5.65
C VAL A 69 6.93 9.20 -5.43
N ASP A 70 6.27 9.77 -6.44
CA ASP A 70 4.82 9.83 -6.50
C ASP A 70 4.28 8.52 -7.06
N VAL A 71 3.32 7.94 -6.35
CA VAL A 71 2.78 6.61 -6.66
C VAL A 71 1.30 6.71 -6.95
N GLU A 72 0.92 6.23 -8.14
CA GLU A 72 -0.45 5.83 -8.44
C GLU A 72 -0.62 4.33 -8.19
N ALA A 73 -1.54 3.98 -7.30
CA ALA A 73 -1.86 2.62 -6.94
C ALA A 73 -3.37 2.35 -7.12
N GLU A 74 -3.73 1.07 -7.08
CA GLU A 74 -5.12 0.63 -7.08
C GLU A 74 -5.38 -0.34 -5.93
N VAL A 75 -6.59 -0.28 -5.36
CA VAL A 75 -7.03 -1.24 -4.35
C VAL A 75 -7.25 -2.61 -5.00
N VAL A 76 -6.50 -3.64 -4.58
CA VAL A 76 -6.61 -4.98 -5.15
C VAL A 76 -7.34 -5.97 -4.26
N HIS A 77 -7.30 -5.77 -2.94
CA HIS A 77 -8.10 -6.54 -2.00
C HIS A 77 -8.39 -5.72 -0.75
N SER A 78 -9.49 -6.05 -0.07
CA SER A 78 -9.84 -5.51 1.23
C SER A 78 -9.84 -6.63 2.27
N LYS A 79 -9.57 -6.27 3.51
CA LYS A 79 -9.77 -7.10 4.69
C LYS A 79 -10.36 -6.18 5.76
N VAL A 80 -11.53 -6.53 6.26
CA VAL A 80 -12.11 -5.82 7.41
C VAL A 80 -11.45 -6.39 8.66
N ASP A 81 -10.86 -5.54 9.49
CA ASP A 81 -10.20 -5.94 10.74
C ASP A 81 -10.62 -4.98 11.85
N GLY A 82 -11.69 -5.34 12.57
CA GLY A 82 -12.26 -4.52 13.63
C GLY A 82 -12.77 -3.16 13.14
N LYS A 83 -12.26 -2.07 13.72
CA LYS A 83 -12.73 -0.69 13.49
C LYS A 83 -12.09 0.01 12.29
N ARG A 84 -11.04 -0.55 11.68
CA ARG A 84 -10.32 0.08 10.56
C ARG A 84 -10.42 -0.76 9.30
N TYR A 85 -10.49 -0.09 8.16
CA TYR A 85 -10.49 -0.75 6.87
C TYR A 85 -9.04 -1.01 6.42
N ARG A 86 -8.68 -2.28 6.24
CA ARG A 86 -7.37 -2.67 5.69
C ARG A 86 -7.50 -3.05 4.22
N TYR A 87 -6.55 -2.59 3.43
CA TYR A 87 -6.50 -2.80 1.99
C TYR A 87 -5.09 -3.24 1.58
N GLY A 88 -5.03 -4.08 0.55
CA GLY A 88 -3.83 -4.22 -0.26
C GLY A 88 -3.96 -3.33 -1.49
N ILE A 89 -2.92 -2.57 -1.77
CA ILE A 89 -2.82 -1.75 -2.97
C ILE A 89 -1.68 -2.23 -3.87
N ARG A 90 -1.88 -2.12 -5.18
CA ARG A 90 -0.91 -2.46 -6.22
C ARG A 90 -0.51 -1.23 -7.01
N PHE A 91 0.77 -1.07 -7.30
CA PHE A 91 1.26 0.05 -8.10
C PHE A 91 0.91 -0.16 -9.58
N LYS A 92 0.28 0.83 -10.22
CA LYS A 92 -0.17 0.75 -11.62
C LYS A 92 0.98 0.99 -12.61
N LYS A 93 1.51 2.21 -12.62
CA LYS A 93 2.55 2.66 -13.57
C LYS A 93 3.63 3.42 -12.81
N ILE A 94 4.71 2.71 -12.50
CA ILE A 94 5.94 3.30 -11.95
C ILE A 94 7.01 3.16 -13.02
N ASN A 95 7.68 4.26 -13.35
CA ASN A 95 8.80 4.27 -14.29
C ASN A 95 9.98 3.43 -13.76
N LEU A 96 10.94 3.09 -14.62
CA LEU A 96 12.05 2.20 -14.25
C LEU A 96 12.91 2.76 -13.11
N PHE A 97 13.12 4.07 -13.10
CA PHE A 97 13.98 4.75 -12.15
C PHE A 97 13.37 4.80 -10.75
N ASP A 98 12.08 5.16 -10.65
CA ASP A 98 11.33 5.16 -9.41
C ASP A 98 11.13 3.74 -8.88
N ARG A 99 10.94 2.76 -9.77
CA ARG A 99 10.93 1.35 -9.37
C ARG A 99 12.29 0.93 -8.79
N TRP A 100 13.39 1.36 -9.39
CA TRP A 100 14.73 1.10 -8.87
C TRP A 100 14.96 1.77 -7.51
N ARG A 101 14.50 3.01 -7.33
CA ARG A 101 14.54 3.74 -6.04
C ARG A 101 13.77 3.01 -4.94
N ILE A 102 12.53 2.61 -5.21
CA ILE A 102 11.70 1.84 -4.26
C ILE A 102 12.39 0.52 -3.92
N ARG A 103 12.90 -0.20 -4.93
CA ARG A 103 13.60 -1.46 -4.72
C ARG A 103 14.85 -1.32 -3.85
N ARG A 104 15.68 -0.31 -4.14
CA ARG A 104 16.88 0.00 -3.35
C ARG A 104 16.51 0.38 -1.91
N PHE A 105 15.45 1.17 -1.75
CA PHE A 105 14.92 1.56 -0.44
C PHE A 105 14.49 0.33 0.37
N ILE A 106 13.72 -0.58 -0.22
CA ILE A 106 13.25 -1.81 0.42
C ILE A 106 14.43 -2.70 0.81
N ARG A 107 15.36 -2.96 -0.11
CA ARG A 107 16.54 -3.78 0.16
C ARG A 107 17.40 -3.25 1.29
N LYS A 108 17.49 -1.93 1.47
CA LYS A 108 18.23 -1.33 2.59
C LYS A 108 17.58 -1.62 3.96
N HIS A 109 16.27 -1.89 3.98
CA HIS A 109 15.50 -2.13 5.20
C HIS A 109 15.21 -3.62 5.47
N ILE A 110 15.48 -4.49 4.49
CA ILE A 110 15.53 -5.94 4.69
C ILE A 110 16.97 -6.27 5.10
N LYS A 111 17.23 -6.23 6.41
CA LYS A 111 18.44 -6.85 6.99
C LYS A 111 18.14 -8.30 7.31
#